data_AF-A0A4Z1CUD5-F1
#
_entry.id   AF-A0A4Z1CUD5-F1
#
_cell.length_a   1.000
_cell.length_b   1.000
_cell.length_c   1.000
_cell.angle_alpha   90.00
_cell.angle_beta   90.00
_cell.angle_gamma   90.00
#
_symmetry.space_group_name_H-M   'P 1'
#
loop_
_entity.id
_entity.type
_entity.pdbx_description
1 polymer ?
#
loop_
_entity_poly.entity_id
_entity_poly.type
_entity_poly.pdbx_seq_one_letter_code
_entity_poly.pdbx_strand_id
1 'polypeptide(L)'
;MSVYRPRRLDHVHPGVRVIVGWDAPLATFFTQVWQLPRRDGALIRDLVAAGITPYEIDDPATVVDLARPFARVPDDLSAQLAQDRLTETDPTGGQLRDAVQKLLTTVPAR
;
A
#
# COMPACT_ATOMS: atom_id res chain seq x y z
N MET A 1 21.21 -14.92 34.16
CA MET A 1 20.13 -14.36 33.32
C MET A 1 20.76 -13.60 32.16
N SER A 2 20.82 -14.22 30.99
CA SER A 2 21.39 -13.59 29.79
C SER A 2 20.34 -12.66 29.20
N VAL A 3 20.60 -11.35 29.24
CA VAL A 3 19.80 -10.34 28.55
C VAL A 3 20.10 -10.47 27.07
N TYR A 4 19.17 -11.05 26.30
CA TYR A 4 19.27 -11.02 24.85
C TYR A 4 19.18 -9.57 24.38
N ARG A 5 20.33 -8.99 24.02
CA ARG A 5 20.37 -7.74 23.26
C ARG A 5 20.29 -8.11 21.78
N PRO A 6 19.21 -7.76 21.07
CA PRO A 6 19.18 -7.96 19.64
C PRO A 6 20.30 -7.13 19.00
N ARG A 7 21.17 -7.82 18.25
CA ARG A 7 22.07 -7.16 17.29
C ARG A 7 21.16 -6.50 16.25
N ARG A 8 21.46 -5.22 15.95
CA ARG A 8 20.83 -4.37 14.92
C ARG A 8 19.96 -5.13 13.91
N LEU A 9 18.65 -4.92 14.00
CA LEU A 9 17.75 -5.05 12.87
C LEU A 9 17.84 -3.74 12.10
N ASP A 10 18.93 -3.56 11.35
CA ASP A 10 18.89 -2.61 10.25
C ASP A 10 17.80 -3.14 9.29
N HIS A 11 16.90 -2.28 8.79
CA HIS A 11 15.81 -2.53 7.81
C HIS A 11 14.36 -2.74 8.31
N VAL A 12 14.01 -2.43 9.56
CA VAL A 12 12.62 -2.00 9.88
C VAL A 12 12.72 -0.61 10.47
N HIS A 13 12.31 0.43 9.73
CA HIS A 13 12.33 1.79 10.25
C HIS A 13 11.42 1.86 11.49
N PRO A 14 11.92 2.16 12.70
CA PRO A 14 11.05 2.28 13.86
C PRO A 14 10.05 3.42 13.61
N GLY A 15 8.76 3.13 13.68
CA GLY A 15 7.72 4.12 13.40
C GLY A 15 7.40 4.30 11.91
N VAL A 16 7.45 3.25 11.09
CA VAL A 16 6.69 3.22 9.83
C VAL A 16 5.56 2.19 9.89
N ARG A 17 4.44 2.50 9.24
CA ARG A 17 3.36 1.56 8.96
C ARG A 17 3.30 1.34 7.46
N VAL A 18 3.31 0.07 7.05
CA VAL A 18 3.21 -0.35 5.66
C VAL A 18 1.89 -1.10 5.49
N ILE A 19 1.11 -0.73 4.49
CA ILE A 19 -0.07 -1.46 4.05
C ILE A 19 0.09 -1.77 2.57
N VAL A 20 -0.16 -3.03 2.20
CA VAL A 20 -0.17 -3.52 0.82
C VAL A 20 -1.46 -4.31 0.65
N GLY A 21 -2.12 -4.18 -0.49
CA GLY A 21 -3.39 -4.87 -0.71
C GLY A 21 -3.91 -4.78 -2.13
N TRP A 22 -5.07 -5.39 -2.33
CA TRP A 22 -5.94 -5.21 -3.47
C TRP A 22 -7.08 -4.25 -3.08
N ASP A 23 -7.36 -3.27 -3.93
CA ASP A 23 -8.53 -2.40 -3.80
C ASP A 23 -9.56 -2.82 -4.84
N ALA A 24 -10.53 -3.63 -4.45
CA ALA A 24 -11.59 -4.11 -5.35
C ALA A 24 -12.45 -2.97 -5.94
N PRO A 25 -12.87 -1.94 -5.17
CA PRO A 25 -13.52 -0.76 -5.72
C PRO A 25 -12.74 -0.04 -6.82
N LEU A 26 -11.43 0.14 -6.69
CA LEU A 26 -10.60 0.79 -7.72
C LEU A 26 -10.06 -0.17 -8.77
N ALA A 27 -10.17 -1.48 -8.52
CA ALA A 27 -9.56 -2.54 -9.31
C ALA A 27 -8.05 -2.32 -9.52
N THR A 28 -7.31 -2.01 -8.44
CA THR A 28 -5.85 -1.80 -8.46
C THR A 28 -5.19 -2.43 -7.24
N PHE A 29 -3.95 -2.89 -7.40
CA PHE A 29 -3.08 -3.14 -6.25
C PHE A 29 -2.62 -1.81 -5.66
N PHE A 30 -2.33 -1.77 -4.35
CA PHE A 30 -1.85 -0.56 -3.69
C PHE A 30 -0.72 -0.79 -2.69
N THR A 31 0.05 0.27 -2.44
CA THR A 31 1.00 0.36 -1.32
C THR A 31 0.89 1.72 -0.66
N GLN A 32 0.73 1.71 0.67
CA GLN A 32 0.73 2.90 1.50
C GLN A 32 1.79 2.74 2.58
N VAL A 33 2.71 3.70 2.66
CA VAL A 33 3.75 3.74 3.68
C VAL A 33 3.67 5.05 4.42
N TRP A 34 3.46 4.97 5.73
CA TRP A 34 3.36 6.14 6.60
C TRP A 34 4.48 6.16 7.62
N GLN A 35 5.11 7.32 7.78
CA GLN A 35 5.94 7.60 8.93
C GLN A 35 5.06 8.05 10.11
N LEU A 36 5.10 7.28 11.20
CA LEU A 36 4.40 7.56 12.44
C LEU A 36 5.23 8.51 13.33
N PRO A 37 4.59 9.43 14.07
CA PRO A 37 5.27 10.39 14.93
C PRO A 37 6.04 9.69 16.06
N ARG A 38 7.25 10.14 16.36
CA ARG A 38 8.04 9.64 17.50
C ARG A 38 7.88 10.55 18.71
N ARG A 39 6.65 10.63 19.25
CA ARG A 39 6.31 11.30 20.53
C ARG A 39 6.51 12.84 20.61
N ASP A 40 7.06 13.47 19.59
CA ASP A 40 7.50 14.88 19.58
C ASP A 40 6.59 15.82 18.75
N GLY A 41 5.37 15.39 18.42
CA GLY A 41 4.44 16.20 17.63
C GLY A 41 4.79 16.31 16.14
N ALA A 42 5.71 15.47 15.64
CA ALA A 42 5.98 15.36 14.21
C ALA A 42 4.71 15.00 13.42
N LEU A 43 4.55 15.60 12.23
CA LEU A 43 3.45 15.28 11.32
C LEU A 43 3.61 13.87 10.73
N ILE A 44 2.48 13.19 10.50
CA ILE A 44 2.44 11.96 9.71
C ILE A 44 2.89 12.32 8.29
N ARG A 45 3.81 11.54 7.73
CA ARG A 45 4.28 11.71 6.36
C ARG A 45 3.96 10.47 5.53
N ASP A 46 3.36 10.70 4.38
CA ASP A 46 3.18 9.67 3.36
C ASP A 46 4.51 9.51 2.62
N LEU A 47 5.17 8.37 2.82
CA LEU A 47 6.43 8.03 2.15
C LEU A 47 6.17 7.35 0.80
N VAL A 48 5.08 6.59 0.71
CA VAL A 48 4.59 5.96 -0.52
C VAL A 48 3.07 6.02 -0.52
N ALA A 49 2.50 6.46 -1.65
CA ALA A 49 1.08 6.39 -1.96
C ALA A 49 0.95 5.97 -3.43
N ALA A 50 0.67 4.68 -3.66
CA ALA A 50 0.59 4.09 -4.98
C ALA A 50 -0.67 3.22 -5.07
N GLY A 51 -1.31 3.17 -6.23
CA GLY A 51 -2.62 2.51 -6.40
C GLY A 51 -3.76 3.33 -5.83
N ILE A 52 -3.73 4.65 -6.05
CA ILE A 52 -4.74 5.60 -5.57
C ILE A 52 -5.73 6.00 -6.68
N THR A 53 -5.54 5.47 -7.89
CA THR A 53 -6.42 5.68 -9.04
C THR A 53 -6.92 4.35 -9.62
N PRO A 54 -8.08 4.35 -10.31
CA PRO A 54 -8.60 3.18 -10.99
C PRO A 54 -7.58 2.52 -11.91
N TYR A 55 -7.43 1.20 -11.78
CA TYR A 55 -6.58 0.38 -12.65
C TYR A 55 -5.09 0.78 -12.71
N GLU A 56 -4.59 1.52 -11.70
CA GLU A 56 -3.24 2.08 -11.72
C GLU A 56 -2.13 1.02 -11.75
N ILE A 57 -2.29 -0.05 -10.96
CA ILE A 57 -1.30 -1.12 -10.80
C ILE A 57 -2.00 -2.47 -10.93
N ASP A 58 -1.60 -3.23 -11.95
CA ASP A 58 -2.18 -4.53 -12.31
C ASP A 58 -1.28 -5.73 -11.96
N ASP A 59 -0.03 -5.47 -11.56
CA ASP A 59 0.96 -6.45 -11.13
C ASP A 59 1.21 -6.38 -9.60
N PRO A 60 0.89 -7.44 -8.84
CA PRO A 60 1.13 -7.46 -7.40
C PRO A 60 2.61 -7.44 -7.01
N ALA A 61 3.54 -7.79 -7.91
CA ALA A 61 4.97 -7.69 -7.63
C ALA A 61 5.40 -6.21 -7.45
N THR A 62 4.78 -5.30 -8.20
CA THR A 62 5.07 -3.85 -8.13
C THR A 62 4.84 -3.30 -6.73
N VAL A 63 3.71 -3.61 -6.11
CA VAL A 63 3.38 -3.13 -4.75
C VAL A 63 4.21 -3.80 -3.66
N VAL A 64 4.61 -5.06 -3.88
CA VAL A 64 5.55 -5.74 -2.99
C VAL A 64 6.92 -5.06 -3.01
N ASP A 65 7.43 -4.74 -4.20
CA ASP A 65 8.74 -4.09 -4.34
C ASP A 65 8.76 -2.67 -3.75
N LEU A 66 7.65 -1.93 -3.84
CA LEU A 66 7.49 -0.65 -3.16
C LEU A 66 7.54 -0.76 -1.63
N ALA A 67 7.10 -1.89 -1.07
CA ALA A 67 7.08 -2.14 0.37
C ALA A 67 8.43 -2.62 0.94
N ARG A 68 9.25 -3.32 0.13
CA ARG A 68 10.53 -3.94 0.56
C ARG A 68 11.51 -3.00 1.27
N PRO A 69 11.66 -1.71 0.89
CA PRO A 69 12.57 -0.80 1.58
C PRO A 69 12.17 -0.50 3.04
N PHE A 70 10.90 -0.71 3.40
CA PHE A 70 10.32 -0.26 4.66
C PHE A 70 9.98 -1.40 5.62
N ALA A 71 9.78 -2.61 5.10
CA ALA A 71 9.42 -3.77 5.89
C ALA A 71 9.97 -5.07 5.29
N ARG A 72 10.14 -6.09 6.15
CA ARG A 72 10.36 -7.46 5.68
C ARG A 72 9.04 -8.01 5.12
N VAL A 73 9.00 -8.22 3.81
CA VAL A 73 7.82 -8.72 3.10
C VAL A 73 7.89 -10.25 2.98
N PRO A 74 6.81 -10.99 3.26
CA PRO A 74 6.72 -12.43 2.98
C PRO A 74 6.88 -12.74 1.49
N ASP A 75 7.55 -13.84 1.15
CA ASP A 75 7.82 -14.24 -0.24
C ASP A 75 6.55 -14.64 -1.01
N ASP A 76 5.50 -15.05 -0.29
CA ASP A 76 4.19 -15.47 -0.82
C ASP A 76 3.19 -14.31 -0.94
N LEU A 77 3.52 -13.09 -0.51
CA LEU A 77 2.58 -11.97 -0.49
C LEU A 77 2.04 -11.65 -1.90
N SER A 78 2.89 -11.68 -2.93
CA SER A 78 2.42 -11.43 -4.31
C SER A 78 1.38 -12.47 -4.78
N ALA A 79 1.54 -13.73 -4.37
CA ALA A 79 0.57 -14.78 -4.69
C ALA A 79 -0.73 -14.59 -3.91
N GLN A 80 -0.65 -14.18 -2.65
CA GLN A 80 -1.83 -13.85 -1.85
C GLN A 80 -2.62 -12.69 -2.46
N LEU A 81 -1.95 -11.60 -2.84
CA LEU A 81 -2.59 -10.46 -3.49
C LEU A 81 -3.27 -10.85 -4.80
N ALA A 82 -2.64 -11.72 -5.59
CA ALA A 82 -3.24 -12.25 -6.81
C ALA A 82 -4.51 -13.07 -6.53
N GLN A 83 -4.58 -13.77 -5.39
CA GLN A 83 -5.80 -14.44 -4.94
C GLN A 83 -6.86 -13.44 -4.46
N ASP A 84 -6.47 -12.44 -3.66
CA ASP A 84 -7.38 -11.41 -3.16
C ASP A 84 -8.12 -10.73 -4.32
N ARG A 85 -7.40 -10.41 -5.42
CA ARG A 85 -7.99 -9.89 -6.67
C ARG A 85 -9.08 -10.78 -7.26
N LEU A 86 -8.96 -12.10 -7.14
CA LEU A 86 -9.90 -13.07 -7.69
C LEU A 86 -11.09 -13.32 -6.75
N THR A 87 -10.90 -13.17 -5.45
CA THR A 87 -11.89 -13.57 -4.44
C THR A 87 -12.65 -12.41 -3.82
N GLU A 88 -12.06 -11.22 -3.77
CA GLU A 88 -12.70 -10.06 -3.17
C GLU A 88 -13.72 -9.42 -4.11
N THR A 89 -14.93 -9.26 -3.60
CA THR A 89 -16.02 -8.59 -4.31
C THR A 89 -15.93 -7.09 -4.08
N ASP A 90 -16.07 -6.30 -5.15
CA ASP A 90 -16.25 -4.85 -5.04
C ASP A 90 -17.60 -4.51 -4.37
N PRO A 91 -17.61 -3.95 -3.14
CA PRO A 91 -18.84 -3.60 -2.44
C PRO A 91 -19.62 -2.47 -3.11
N THR A 92 -18.99 -1.70 -3.99
CA THR A 92 -19.60 -0.57 -4.71
C THR A 92 -20.17 -0.97 -6.06
N GLY A 93 -19.95 -2.21 -6.50
CA GLY A 93 -20.41 -2.69 -7.81
C GLY A 93 -19.92 -1.83 -8.99
N GLY A 94 -18.71 -1.27 -8.89
CA GLY A 94 -18.07 -0.42 -9.89
C GLY A 94 -18.33 1.08 -9.75
N GLN A 95 -19.26 1.49 -8.89
CA GLN A 95 -19.71 2.89 -8.82
C GLN A 95 -18.59 3.85 -8.39
N LEU A 96 -17.75 3.45 -7.43
CA LEU A 96 -16.64 4.30 -6.99
C LEU A 96 -15.64 4.52 -8.12
N ARG A 97 -15.27 3.43 -8.81
CA ARG A 97 -14.35 3.46 -9.94
C ARG A 97 -14.80 4.40 -11.04
N ASP A 98 -16.05 4.26 -11.45
CA ASP A 98 -16.63 5.06 -12.53
C ASP A 98 -16.69 6.54 -12.16
N ALA A 99 -17.02 6.84 -10.89
CA ALA A 99 -17.02 8.21 -10.37
C ALA A 99 -15.61 8.83 -10.38
N VAL A 100 -14.58 8.10 -9.93
CA VAL A 100 -13.20 8.58 -9.94
C VAL A 100 -12.69 8.76 -11.37
N GLN A 101 -12.95 7.80 -12.26
CA GLN A 101 -12.57 7.91 -13.67
C GLN A 101 -13.17 9.17 -14.32
N LYS A 102 -14.45 9.43 -14.05
CA LYS A 102 -15.14 10.64 -14.54
C LYS A 102 -14.48 11.91 -14.01
N LEU A 103 -14.12 11.96 -12.73
CA LEU A 103 -13.44 13.11 -12.14
C LEU A 103 -12.08 13.36 -12.80
N LEU A 104 -11.29 12.31 -13.00
CA LEU A 104 -9.97 12.40 -13.64
C LEU A 104 -10.05 12.90 -15.10
N THR A 105 -11.10 12.52 -15.84
CA THR A 105 -11.27 12.95 -17.25
C THR A 105 -11.93 14.32 -17.40
N THR A 106 -12.54 14.87 -16.35
CA THR A 106 -13.30 16.14 -16.41
C THR A 106 -12.46 17.36 -16.01
N VAL A 107 -11.23 17.17 -15.50
CA VAL A 107 -10.32 18.29 -15.22
C VAL A 107 -9.71 18.79 -16.54
N PRO A 108 -9.98 20.03 -16.99
CA PRO A 108 -9.30 20.58 -18.16
C PRO A 108 -7.80 20.75 -17.83
N ALA A 109 -6.94 20.34 -18.77
CA ALA A 109 -5.51 20.60 -18.70
C ALA A 109 -5.29 22.10 -18.44
N ARG A 110 -4.66 22.43 -17.31
CA ARG A 110 -4.18 23.78 -17.02
C ARG A 110 -2.90 24.06 -17.77
#